data_AF-A5DQN2-F1
#
_entry.id   AF-A5DQN2-F1
#
_cell.length_a   1.000
_cell.length_b   1.000
_cell.length_c   1.000
_cell.angle_alpha   90.00
_cell.angle_beta   90.00
_cell.angle_gamma   90.00
#
_symmetry.space_group_name_H-M   'P 1'
#
loop_
_entity.id
_entity.type
_entity.pdbx_description
1 polymer ?
#
loop_
_entity_poly.entity_id
_entity_poly.type
_entity_poly.pdbx_seq_one_letter_code
_entity_poly.pdbx_strand_id
1 'polypeptide(L)'
;MIDKLDGQQEPKVEILDINDHVQESSDPVVPHERQIIDDIIAIWKEDPSSESLGVPKLHAKVKSRHPTWSVSEKRVRTLLKTYGLITTNQQFTYANEIHSRIVSSIELPPKVKVTMTAKRGKGLYAKTQIRKGDLIWEERPLFFVPALANVKLVRTGRACAYCAKLLTQRSSTGLSALRGLDCNVCPELWCSKDCKTLDTLHAKLKHNMSSHSNGKGSNLIDASGFIALEDYCFQEQWNALYAITLIYAEMQADKTRTKAEYFSSMARVSQKVRYKAINSSAGSFDTMQGGALFVMEQQEALWNEGYQKFLKVFPSAHDQVPFEEFMMMMGTYNINNLDSCIFLTQSHLNHSCHPNTDVQASTASRTGPLKVFAARDIKAGEELTTSYVNPSHTLHQRQRELRVNWGFICSCQRCKDEAKEHHRRKSSNGMGAKEVPSNIREMLKDTKSAIGNSEIELEIPTVQGGERRKSVRFDEHVISVNQ
;
A
#
# COMPACT_ATOMS: atom_id res chain seq x y z
N MET A 1 43.63 -35.93 -57.75
CA MET A 1 42.79 -35.10 -58.63
C MET A 1 41.76 -34.44 -57.71
N ILE A 2 42.12 -33.46 -56.89
CA ILE A 2 42.26 -32.02 -57.21
C ILE A 2 41.16 -31.57 -58.15
N ASP A 3 40.01 -31.21 -57.59
CA ASP A 3 39.15 -30.17 -58.18
C ASP A 3 38.60 -29.27 -57.08
N LYS A 4 38.76 -27.98 -57.35
CA LYS A 4 38.48 -26.83 -56.50
C LYS A 4 36.98 -26.56 -56.55
N LEU A 5 36.32 -26.47 -55.39
CA LEU A 5 34.98 -25.91 -55.30
C LEU A 5 34.93 -24.88 -54.17
N ASP A 6 34.74 -23.65 -54.64
CA ASP A 6 33.98 -22.53 -54.09
C ASP A 6 34.38 -21.92 -52.75
N GLY A 7 34.78 -20.65 -52.88
CA GLY A 7 35.09 -19.77 -51.78
C GLY A 7 33.83 -19.41 -51.02
N GLN A 8 33.85 -19.75 -49.74
CA GLN A 8 32.92 -19.24 -48.75
C GLN A 8 33.24 -17.76 -48.51
N GLN A 9 32.41 -16.87 -49.06
CA GLN A 9 32.34 -15.48 -48.61
C GLN A 9 31.69 -15.46 -47.23
N GLU A 10 32.44 -15.00 -46.23
CA GLU A 10 31.92 -14.67 -44.91
C GLU A 10 30.76 -13.67 -45.05
N PRO A 11 29.65 -13.85 -44.31
CA PRO A 11 28.55 -12.92 -44.34
C PRO A 11 29.02 -11.58 -43.79
N LYS A 12 29.04 -10.54 -44.64
CA LYS A 12 29.17 -9.15 -44.20
C LYS A 12 27.96 -8.82 -43.30
N VAL A 13 28.19 -8.81 -41.99
CA VAL A 13 27.24 -8.26 -41.02
C VAL A 13 27.33 -6.74 -41.13
N GLU A 14 26.33 -6.13 -41.75
CA GLU A 14 26.17 -4.69 -41.80
C GLU A 14 25.35 -4.26 -40.58
N ILE A 15 25.97 -3.51 -39.66
CA ILE A 15 25.28 -2.91 -38.51
C ILE A 15 24.54 -1.69 -39.04
N LEU A 16 23.24 -1.84 -39.27
CA LEU A 16 22.36 -0.72 -39.60
C LEU A 16 22.16 0.13 -38.34
N ASP A 17 22.50 1.42 -38.41
CA ASP A 17 22.13 2.40 -37.40
C ASP A 17 20.59 2.50 -37.35
N ILE A 18 19.97 2.01 -36.26
CA ILE A 18 18.53 2.16 -35.98
C ILE A 18 18.20 3.60 -35.51
N ASN A 19 19.03 4.57 -35.89
CA ASN A 19 18.72 5.98 -35.73
C ASN A 19 18.00 6.47 -36.99
N ASP A 20 16.75 6.05 -37.14
CA ASP A 20 15.77 6.79 -37.94
C ASP A 20 15.57 8.17 -37.27
N HIS A 21 16.54 9.07 -37.45
CA HIS A 21 16.29 10.50 -37.36
C HIS A 21 15.41 10.88 -38.55
N VAL A 22 14.14 10.47 -38.50
CA VAL A 22 13.10 11.15 -39.27
C VAL A 22 13.21 12.61 -38.84
N GLN A 23 13.58 13.50 -39.77
CA GLN A 23 13.50 14.92 -39.52
C GLN A 23 12.07 15.20 -39.06
N GLU A 24 11.89 15.48 -37.77
CA GLU A 24 10.59 15.81 -37.22
C GLU A 24 10.05 16.98 -38.04
N SER A 25 8.92 16.75 -38.72
CA SER A 25 8.23 17.80 -39.47
C SER A 25 8.05 19.00 -38.54
N SER A 26 8.45 20.19 -38.98
CA SER A 26 8.26 21.44 -38.23
C SER A 26 6.79 21.84 -38.10
N ASP A 27 5.89 21.06 -38.69
CA ASP A 27 4.46 21.29 -38.65
C ASP A 27 3.88 21.07 -37.24
N PRO A 28 2.93 21.92 -36.81
CA PRO A 28 2.33 21.82 -35.49
C PRO A 28 1.48 20.54 -35.36
N VAL A 29 1.86 19.66 -34.44
CA VAL A 29 1.15 18.40 -34.13
C VAL A 29 0.14 18.63 -33.01
N VAL A 30 -1.11 18.18 -33.15
CA VAL A 30 -2.09 18.21 -32.05
C VAL A 30 -2.02 16.88 -31.30
N PRO A 31 -1.39 16.80 -30.10
CA PRO A 31 -1.24 15.54 -29.38
C PRO A 31 -2.59 15.00 -28.87
N HIS A 32 -2.70 13.68 -28.76
CA HIS A 32 -3.82 13.00 -28.12
C HIS A 32 -3.85 13.30 -26.61
N GLU A 33 -5.03 13.25 -25.99
CA GLU A 33 -5.21 13.60 -24.57
C GLU A 33 -4.34 12.76 -23.64
N ARG A 34 -4.24 11.45 -23.90
CA ARG A 34 -3.35 10.53 -23.16
C ARG A 34 -1.88 10.94 -23.25
N GLN A 35 -1.38 11.33 -24.43
CA GLN A 35 0.01 11.74 -24.59
C GLN A 35 0.36 12.96 -23.74
N ILE A 36 -0.56 13.94 -23.64
CA ILE A 36 -0.37 15.12 -22.79
C ILE A 36 -0.31 14.71 -21.31
N ILE A 37 -1.20 13.82 -20.87
CA ILE A 37 -1.25 13.36 -19.48
C ILE A 37 -0.03 12.52 -19.13
N ASP A 38 0.38 11.62 -20.01
CA ASP A 38 1.54 10.75 -19.82
C ASP A 38 2.83 11.59 -19.73
N ASP A 39 2.98 12.63 -20.55
CA ASP A 39 4.12 13.55 -20.47
C ASP A 39 4.11 14.36 -19.17
N ILE A 40 2.94 14.83 -18.71
CA ILE A 40 2.82 15.52 -17.41
C ILE A 40 3.22 14.58 -16.26
N ILE A 41 2.78 13.31 -16.30
CA ILE A 41 3.17 12.30 -15.31
C ILE A 41 4.67 12.04 -15.38
N ALA A 42 5.26 12.00 -16.58
CA ALA A 42 6.70 11.86 -16.76
C ALA A 42 7.47 13.04 -16.15
N ILE A 43 7.03 14.28 -16.40
CA ILE A 43 7.58 15.50 -15.78
C ILE A 43 7.57 15.39 -14.25
N TRP A 44 6.50 14.84 -13.66
CA TRP A 44 6.40 14.66 -12.21
C TRP A 44 7.25 13.52 -11.66
N LYS A 45 7.46 12.46 -12.45
CA LYS A 45 8.40 11.37 -12.09
C LYS A 45 9.85 11.86 -12.12
N GLU A 46 10.21 12.64 -13.14
CA GLU A 46 11.55 13.20 -13.31
C GLU A 46 11.84 14.33 -12.31
N ASP A 47 10.87 15.21 -12.06
CA ASP A 47 10.96 16.33 -11.13
C ASP A 47 9.71 16.36 -10.22
N PRO A 48 9.71 15.65 -9.08
CA PRO A 48 8.58 15.63 -8.15
C PRO A 48 8.18 17.00 -7.59
N SER A 49 9.09 17.98 -7.62
CA SER A 49 8.78 19.35 -7.18
C SER A 49 7.79 20.05 -8.14
N SER A 50 7.74 19.59 -9.39
CA SER A 50 6.92 20.16 -10.45
C SER A 50 5.43 19.87 -10.33
N GLU A 51 5.02 18.86 -9.54
CA GLU A 51 3.61 18.62 -9.15
C GLU A 51 2.96 19.85 -8.51
N SER A 52 3.78 20.68 -7.87
CA SER A 52 3.33 21.85 -7.15
C SER A 52 3.21 23.10 -8.03
N LEU A 53 3.62 23.02 -9.30
CA LEU A 53 3.56 24.13 -10.26
C LEU A 53 2.12 24.48 -10.62
N GLY A 54 1.85 25.77 -10.77
CA GLY A 54 0.59 26.20 -11.39
C GLY A 54 0.51 25.76 -12.84
N VAL A 55 -0.70 25.58 -13.36
CA VAL A 55 -0.95 25.14 -14.74
C VAL A 55 -0.13 25.90 -15.80
N PRO A 56 0.08 27.24 -15.72
CA PRO A 56 0.91 27.95 -16.69
C PRO A 56 2.36 27.44 -16.76
N LYS A 57 2.98 27.17 -15.60
CA LYS A 57 4.37 26.68 -15.53
C LYS A 57 4.48 25.23 -15.98
N LEU A 58 3.48 24.42 -15.67
CA LEU A 58 3.42 23.03 -16.13
C LEU A 58 3.23 22.96 -17.65
N HIS A 59 2.34 23.79 -18.20
CA HIS A 59 2.17 23.96 -19.64
C HIS A 59 3.46 24.41 -20.33
N ALA A 60 4.20 25.35 -19.74
CA ALA A 60 5.51 25.76 -20.25
C ALA A 60 6.54 24.60 -20.26
N LYS A 61 6.55 23.73 -19.23
CA LYS A 61 7.40 22.53 -19.22
C LYS A 61 7.01 21.54 -20.33
N VAL A 62 5.73 21.26 -20.51
CA VAL A 62 5.24 20.40 -21.62
C VAL A 62 5.66 20.98 -22.98
N LYS A 63 5.49 22.29 -23.17
CA LYS A 63 5.92 22.99 -24.39
C LYS A 63 7.43 22.98 -24.61
N SER A 64 8.23 22.98 -23.54
CA SER A 64 9.69 22.85 -23.66
C SER A 64 10.15 21.45 -24.04
N ARG A 65 9.42 20.41 -23.61
CA ARG A 65 9.71 19.01 -24.00
C ARG A 65 9.25 18.73 -25.43
N HIS A 66 8.11 19.30 -25.82
CA HIS A 66 7.49 19.07 -27.13
C HIS A 66 7.19 20.40 -27.83
N PRO A 67 8.19 21.06 -28.45
CA PRO A 67 8.00 22.36 -29.09
C PRO A 67 6.96 22.38 -30.22
N THR A 68 6.85 21.28 -30.97
CA THR A 68 5.91 21.10 -32.10
C THR A 68 4.47 20.85 -31.65
N TRP A 69 4.21 20.54 -30.38
CA TRP A 69 2.87 20.23 -29.91
C TRP A 69 1.98 21.47 -29.82
N SER A 70 0.91 21.51 -30.60
CA SER A 70 -0.18 22.49 -30.48
C SER A 70 -1.09 22.15 -29.30
N VAL A 71 -0.64 22.51 -28.09
CA VAL A 71 -1.39 22.37 -26.83
C VAL A 71 -1.51 23.73 -26.13
N SER A 72 -2.73 24.11 -25.76
CA SER A 72 -3.01 25.36 -25.04
C SER A 72 -3.02 25.16 -23.52
N GLU A 73 -2.73 26.22 -22.75
CA GLU A 73 -2.84 26.17 -21.27
C GLU A 73 -4.26 25.76 -20.84
N LYS A 74 -5.29 26.27 -21.52
CA LYS A 74 -6.70 25.91 -21.25
C LYS A 74 -6.95 24.41 -21.48
N ARG A 75 -6.35 23.81 -22.52
CA ARG A 75 -6.43 22.36 -22.78
C ARG A 75 -5.74 21.57 -21.68
N VAL A 76 -4.51 21.95 -21.30
CA VAL A 76 -3.81 21.33 -20.15
C VAL A 76 -4.64 21.45 -18.88
N ARG A 77 -5.18 22.63 -18.57
CA ARG A 77 -6.05 22.85 -17.41
C ARG A 77 -7.27 21.95 -17.43
N THR A 78 -7.92 21.84 -18.59
CA THR A 78 -9.13 21.02 -18.76
C THR A 78 -8.78 19.55 -18.57
N LEU A 79 -7.72 19.05 -19.21
CA LEU A 79 -7.24 17.68 -19.03
C LEU A 79 -6.84 17.42 -17.58
N LEU A 80 -6.10 18.31 -16.93
CA LEU A 80 -5.78 18.16 -15.50
C LEU A 80 -7.04 18.13 -14.63
N LYS A 81 -8.13 18.84 -14.98
CA LYS A 81 -9.41 18.74 -14.24
C LYS A 81 -10.14 17.43 -14.57
N THR A 82 -10.24 17.08 -15.84
CA THR A 82 -10.92 15.87 -16.35
C THR A 82 -10.27 14.60 -15.79
N TYR A 83 -8.95 14.55 -15.77
CA TYR A 83 -8.15 13.49 -15.16
C TYR A 83 -7.92 13.71 -13.65
N GLY A 84 -8.52 14.78 -13.08
CA GLY A 84 -8.49 15.17 -11.67
C GLY A 84 -7.12 15.47 -11.04
N LEU A 85 -6.09 15.61 -11.87
CA LEU A 85 -4.72 15.96 -11.53
C LEU A 85 -4.58 17.37 -10.92
N ILE A 86 -5.61 18.23 -11.03
CA ILE A 86 -5.74 19.46 -10.24
C ILE A 86 -7.08 19.51 -9.52
N THR A 87 -7.05 19.94 -8.26
CA THR A 87 -8.26 20.07 -7.43
C THR A 87 -9.02 21.35 -7.81
N THR A 88 -10.30 21.23 -8.16
CA THR A 88 -11.20 22.39 -8.36
C THR A 88 -12.38 22.45 -7.40
N ASN A 89 -12.73 21.33 -6.76
CA ASN A 89 -13.82 21.22 -5.80
C ASN A 89 -13.31 20.70 -4.46
N GLN A 90 -14.11 20.85 -3.40
CA GLN A 90 -13.84 20.29 -2.07
C GLN A 90 -13.46 18.82 -2.21
N GLN A 91 -12.22 18.47 -1.84
CA GLN A 91 -11.72 17.13 -2.08
C GLN A 91 -12.53 16.14 -1.24
N PHE A 92 -13.03 15.07 -1.88
CA PHE A 92 -13.79 14.04 -1.17
C PHE A 92 -12.93 13.42 -0.06
N THR A 93 -13.46 13.46 1.15
CA THR A 93 -12.92 12.89 2.39
C THR A 93 -14.02 12.08 3.03
N TYR A 94 -13.66 11.04 3.78
CA TYR A 94 -14.61 10.13 4.43
C TYR A 94 -14.24 9.87 5.88
N ALA A 95 -13.40 10.71 6.49
CA ALA A 95 -12.99 10.58 7.89
C ALA A 95 -14.18 10.62 8.86
N ASN A 96 -15.25 11.35 8.51
CA ASN A 96 -16.51 11.39 9.23
C ASN A 96 -17.32 10.08 9.16
N GLU A 97 -17.01 9.21 8.19
CA GLU A 97 -17.60 7.87 8.06
C GLU A 97 -16.70 6.78 8.70
N ILE A 98 -15.60 7.18 9.36
CA ILE A 98 -14.76 6.27 10.14
C ILE A 98 -15.25 6.28 11.58
N HIS A 99 -15.67 5.11 12.06
CA HIS A 99 -16.21 4.93 13.40
C HIS A 99 -15.23 4.09 14.24
N SER A 100 -15.12 4.37 15.53
CA SER A 100 -14.40 3.51 16.46
C SER A 100 -15.00 3.68 17.86
N ARG A 101 -14.82 2.68 18.73
CA ARG A 101 -15.30 2.75 20.11
C ARG A 101 -14.17 2.43 21.09
N ILE A 102 -14.28 2.97 22.30
CA ILE A 102 -13.43 2.57 23.42
C ILE A 102 -14.04 1.31 24.02
N VAL A 103 -13.18 0.33 24.29
CA VAL A 103 -13.55 -0.90 24.99
C VAL A 103 -12.75 -0.93 26.29
N SER A 104 -13.45 -1.06 27.42
CA SER A 104 -12.86 -1.00 28.75
C SER A 104 -12.04 -2.24 29.12
N SER A 105 -12.26 -3.37 28.44
CA SER A 105 -11.52 -4.62 28.63
C SER A 105 -10.10 -4.58 28.03
N ILE A 106 -9.74 -3.57 27.23
CA ILE A 106 -8.41 -3.46 26.63
C ILE A 106 -7.37 -3.06 27.70
N GLU A 107 -6.45 -3.97 27.99
CA GLU A 107 -5.25 -3.68 28.78
C GLU A 107 -4.24 -2.88 27.96
N LEU A 108 -4.17 -1.58 28.20
CA LEU A 108 -3.21 -0.69 27.53
C LEU A 108 -1.85 -0.69 28.23
N PRO A 109 -0.75 -0.46 27.48
CA PRO A 109 0.58 -0.33 28.06
C PRO A 109 0.66 0.73 29.19
N PRO A 110 1.53 0.56 30.20
CA PRO A 110 1.56 1.42 31.40
C PRO A 110 1.71 2.92 31.10
N LYS A 111 2.47 3.27 30.06
CA LYS A 111 2.77 4.66 29.66
C LYS A 111 1.68 5.29 28.78
N VAL A 112 0.65 4.55 28.40
CA VAL A 112 -0.30 4.94 27.35
C VAL A 112 -1.74 4.95 27.88
N LYS A 113 -2.54 5.93 27.44
CA LYS A 113 -4.00 5.96 27.59
C LYS A 113 -4.66 6.15 26.24
N VAL A 114 -5.84 5.57 26.05
CA VAL A 114 -6.71 5.87 24.89
C VAL A 114 -7.61 7.06 25.22
N THR A 115 -7.81 7.98 24.29
CA THR A 115 -8.73 9.12 24.45
C THR A 115 -9.50 9.33 23.16
N MET A 116 -10.79 9.64 23.27
CA MET A 116 -11.63 10.02 22.13
C MET A 116 -11.65 11.55 22.02
N THR A 117 -11.33 12.08 20.85
CA THR A 117 -11.36 13.53 20.59
C THR A 117 -12.33 13.86 19.46
N ALA A 118 -12.97 15.03 19.53
CA ALA A 118 -13.94 15.46 18.53
C ALA A 118 -13.35 15.60 17.12
N LYS A 119 -12.06 15.94 16.99
CA LYS A 119 -11.41 16.22 15.70
C LYS A 119 -10.65 15.04 15.11
N ARG A 120 -10.08 14.17 15.95
CA ARG A 120 -9.18 13.09 15.53
C ARG A 120 -9.71 11.70 15.86
N GLY A 121 -10.91 11.61 16.41
CA GLY A 121 -11.47 10.35 16.87
C GLY A 121 -10.64 9.73 17.99
N LYS A 122 -10.51 8.41 17.97
CA LYS A 122 -9.78 7.62 18.96
C LYS A 122 -8.28 7.77 18.73
N GLY A 123 -7.52 8.09 19.77
CA GLY A 123 -6.07 8.22 19.71
C GLY A 123 -5.40 7.75 20.99
N LEU A 124 -4.10 7.48 20.90
CA LEU A 124 -3.25 7.17 22.05
C LEU A 124 -2.54 8.43 22.56
N TYR A 125 -2.43 8.55 23.88
CA TYR A 125 -1.80 9.69 24.55
C TYR A 125 -0.85 9.20 25.63
N ALA A 126 0.24 9.94 25.83
CA ALA A 126 1.20 9.65 26.89
C ALA A 126 0.59 9.92 28.27
N LYS A 127 0.65 8.95 29.18
CA LYS A 127 0.27 9.13 30.60
C LYS A 127 1.32 9.90 31.38
N THR A 128 2.59 9.68 31.05
CA THR A 128 3.77 10.29 31.69
C THR A 128 4.66 10.93 30.64
N GLN A 129 5.68 11.66 31.07
CA GLN A 129 6.77 12.05 30.17
C GLN A 129 7.52 10.80 29.68
N ILE A 130 7.93 10.80 28.41
CA ILE A 130 8.69 9.72 27.76
C ILE A 130 9.90 10.35 27.08
N ARG A 131 11.11 9.81 27.32
CA ARG A 131 12.34 10.34 26.73
C ARG A 131 12.55 9.76 25.33
N LYS A 132 13.22 10.51 24.46
CA LYS A 132 13.65 10.02 23.14
C LYS A 132 14.40 8.69 23.27
N GLY A 133 14.04 7.71 22.45
CA GLY A 133 14.63 6.38 22.41
C GLY A 133 14.01 5.38 23.40
N ASP A 134 13.17 5.82 24.34
CA ASP A 134 12.49 4.91 25.26
C ASP A 134 11.54 3.97 24.51
N LEU A 135 11.56 2.68 24.86
CA LEU A 135 10.50 1.74 24.50
C LEU A 135 9.21 2.17 25.23
N ILE A 136 8.16 2.41 24.47
CA ILE A 136 6.84 2.76 24.98
C ILE A 136 6.05 1.48 25.26
N TRP A 137 5.98 0.57 24.28
CA TRP A 137 5.43 -0.77 24.44
C TRP A 137 5.96 -1.76 23.39
N GLU A 138 5.77 -3.03 23.69
CA GLU A 138 5.93 -4.15 22.77
C GLU A 138 4.60 -4.91 22.71
N GLU A 139 4.15 -5.30 21.52
CA GLU A 139 2.92 -6.10 21.36
C GLU A 139 3.04 -7.14 20.25
N ARG A 140 2.35 -8.28 20.41
CA ARG A 140 2.22 -9.29 19.35
C ARG A 140 0.99 -9.00 18.49
N PRO A 141 0.96 -9.48 17.23
CA PRO A 141 -0.22 -9.35 16.38
C PRO A 141 -1.47 -9.92 17.05
N LEU A 142 -2.58 -9.17 17.02
CA LEU A 142 -3.90 -9.68 17.38
C LEU A 142 -4.40 -10.68 16.33
N PHE A 143 -4.18 -10.33 15.05
CA PHE A 143 -4.42 -11.18 13.89
C PHE A 143 -3.19 -11.15 12.98
N PHE A 144 -2.86 -12.30 12.41
CA PHE A 144 -1.78 -12.45 11.43
C PHE A 144 -2.33 -13.08 10.15
N VAL A 145 -2.11 -12.43 9.02
CA VAL A 145 -2.54 -12.91 7.70
C VAL A 145 -1.30 -13.37 6.92
N PRO A 146 -1.14 -14.66 6.64
CA PRO A 146 -0.03 -15.15 5.84
C PRO A 146 -0.07 -14.58 4.42
N ALA A 147 1.08 -14.42 3.78
CA ALA A 147 1.11 -13.86 2.42
C ALA A 147 0.40 -14.78 1.42
N LEU A 148 -0.68 -14.28 0.79
CA LEU A 148 -1.49 -15.02 -0.19
C LEU A 148 -0.66 -15.57 -1.35
N ALA A 149 0.34 -14.82 -1.80
CA ALA A 149 1.27 -15.22 -2.86
C ALA A 149 1.99 -16.56 -2.59
N ASN A 150 2.11 -16.96 -1.31
CA ASN A 150 2.81 -18.17 -0.91
C ASN A 150 1.88 -19.37 -0.69
N VAL A 151 0.56 -19.23 -0.84
CA VAL A 151 -0.42 -20.31 -0.54
C VAL A 151 -0.10 -21.61 -1.28
N LYS A 152 0.24 -21.56 -2.58
CA LYS A 152 0.60 -22.76 -3.36
C LYS A 152 1.85 -23.45 -2.81
N LEU A 153 2.81 -22.68 -2.30
CA LEU A 153 4.02 -23.21 -1.67
C LEU A 153 3.72 -23.80 -0.29
N VAL A 154 2.77 -23.22 0.45
CA VAL A 154 2.27 -23.76 1.72
C VAL A 154 1.65 -25.14 1.49
N ARG A 155 0.68 -25.24 0.57
CA ARG A 155 -0.04 -26.49 0.22
C ARG A 155 0.87 -27.64 -0.21
N THR A 156 2.05 -27.32 -0.75
CA THR A 156 3.05 -28.31 -1.21
C THR A 156 4.16 -28.57 -0.18
N GLY A 157 4.06 -28.01 1.03
CA GLY A 157 5.06 -28.18 2.08
C GLY A 157 6.41 -27.51 1.78
N ARG A 158 6.42 -26.47 0.93
CA ARG A 158 7.60 -25.66 0.59
C ARG A 158 7.64 -24.33 1.35
N ALA A 159 6.54 -23.96 2.00
CA ALA A 159 6.44 -22.83 2.91
C ALA A 159 5.71 -23.25 4.20
N CYS A 160 5.97 -22.53 5.29
CA CYS A 160 5.33 -22.74 6.58
C CYS A 160 3.81 -22.52 6.50
N ALA A 161 3.01 -23.47 7.00
CA ALA A 161 1.54 -23.41 7.07
C ALA A 161 1.02 -22.15 7.77
N TYR A 162 1.73 -21.73 8.82
CA TYR A 162 1.39 -20.53 9.56
C TYR A 162 1.99 -19.27 8.95
N CYS A 163 3.31 -19.07 9.06
CA CYS A 163 3.94 -17.79 8.72
C CYS A 163 4.22 -17.59 7.22
N ALA A 164 3.90 -18.57 6.37
CA ALA A 164 4.18 -18.59 4.94
C ALA A 164 5.66 -18.31 4.57
N LYS A 165 6.60 -18.54 5.50
CA LYS A 165 8.04 -18.46 5.26
C LYS A 165 8.49 -19.64 4.40
N LEU A 166 9.26 -19.36 3.34
CA LEU A 166 9.88 -20.40 2.52
C LEU A 166 10.78 -21.29 3.40
N LEU A 167 10.66 -22.60 3.23
CA LEU A 167 11.45 -23.58 3.94
C LEU A 167 12.71 -23.86 3.12
N THR A 168 13.88 -23.41 3.61
CA THR A 168 15.17 -23.62 2.94
C THR A 168 15.70 -25.04 3.20
N GLN A 169 15.91 -25.79 2.12
CA GLN A 169 16.59 -27.11 2.02
C GLN A 169 16.05 -28.24 2.92
N ARG A 170 15.36 -29.20 2.29
CA ARG A 170 15.31 -30.57 2.80
C ARG A 170 16.74 -31.11 2.75
N SER A 171 17.36 -31.38 3.90
CA SER A 171 18.52 -32.27 3.90
C SER A 171 18.09 -33.56 3.19
N SER A 172 18.91 -34.05 2.28
CA SER A 172 18.71 -35.27 1.49
C SER A 172 18.50 -36.54 2.34
N THR A 173 18.58 -36.43 3.66
CA THR A 173 18.30 -37.46 4.65
C THR A 173 16.84 -37.45 5.11
N GLY A 174 15.97 -38.09 4.32
CA GLY A 174 14.82 -38.89 4.79
C GLY A 174 13.71 -38.20 5.60
N LEU A 175 12.46 -38.53 5.27
CA LEU A 175 11.20 -38.16 5.94
C LEU A 175 11.19 -38.30 7.50
N SER A 176 12.17 -38.94 8.13
CA SER A 176 12.26 -39.16 9.59
C SER A 176 12.64 -37.94 10.45
N ALA A 177 12.90 -36.76 9.88
CA ALA A 177 13.48 -35.64 10.63
C ALA A 177 12.54 -34.45 10.92
N LEU A 178 11.23 -34.53 10.64
CA LEU A 178 10.32 -33.39 10.81
C LEU A 178 9.95 -33.07 12.27
N ARG A 179 10.38 -33.89 13.25
CA ARG A 179 10.19 -33.66 14.70
C ARG A 179 8.73 -33.30 15.08
N GLY A 180 7.74 -33.85 14.36
CA GLY A 180 6.33 -33.56 14.56
C GLY A 180 5.92 -32.14 14.16
N LEU A 181 6.60 -31.54 13.17
CA LEU A 181 6.26 -30.25 12.55
C LEU A 181 5.46 -30.40 11.25
N ASP A 182 5.00 -31.61 10.96
CA ASP A 182 4.11 -31.95 9.85
C ASP A 182 2.67 -32.11 10.31
N CYS A 183 1.76 -31.84 9.37
CA CYS A 183 0.35 -32.17 9.51
C CYS A 183 0.14 -33.65 9.17
N ASN A 184 -0.66 -34.35 9.98
CA ASN A 184 -0.93 -35.77 9.79
C ASN A 184 -1.98 -36.06 8.68
N VAL A 185 -2.58 -35.01 8.10
CA VAL A 185 -3.70 -35.11 7.14
C VAL A 185 -3.32 -34.58 5.75
N CYS A 186 -2.47 -33.55 5.68
CA CYS A 186 -2.11 -32.89 4.42
C CYS A 186 -0.61 -32.60 4.34
N PRO A 187 -0.06 -32.25 3.15
CA PRO A 187 1.38 -32.03 2.97
C PRO A 187 1.96 -30.78 3.64
N GLU A 188 1.14 -29.95 4.29
CA GLU A 188 1.58 -28.69 4.91
C GLU A 188 2.47 -28.92 6.15
N LEU A 189 3.41 -28.01 6.38
CA LEU A 189 4.48 -28.12 7.36
C LEU A 189 4.64 -26.82 8.14
N TRP A 190 5.05 -26.87 9.40
CA TRP A 190 5.42 -25.71 10.20
C TRP A 190 6.94 -25.53 10.27
N CYS A 191 7.44 -24.29 10.18
CA CYS A 191 8.88 -24.03 10.26
C CYS A 191 9.45 -24.14 11.69
N SER A 192 8.60 -24.09 12.72
CA SER A 192 9.00 -24.16 14.13
C SER A 192 7.85 -24.65 15.00
N LYS A 193 8.16 -25.09 16.22
CA LYS A 193 7.15 -25.45 17.24
C LYS A 193 6.26 -24.26 17.61
N ASP A 194 6.80 -23.05 17.58
CA ASP A 194 6.03 -21.83 17.82
C ASP A 194 4.98 -21.61 16.73
N CYS A 195 5.34 -21.75 15.46
CA CYS A 195 4.38 -21.65 14.35
C CYS A 195 3.29 -22.73 14.46
N LYS A 196 3.64 -23.97 14.79
CA LYS A 196 2.66 -25.05 14.98
C LYS A 196 1.71 -24.77 16.15
N THR A 197 2.23 -24.19 17.24
CA THR A 197 1.42 -23.82 18.41
C THR A 197 0.49 -22.64 18.12
N LEU A 198 0.96 -21.65 17.36
CA LEU A 198 0.18 -20.47 16.99
C LEU A 198 -0.92 -20.76 15.95
N ASP A 199 -0.72 -21.78 15.10
CA ASP A 199 -1.64 -22.15 14.03
C ASP A 199 -2.84 -22.97 14.52
N THR A 200 -3.70 -22.31 15.28
CA THR A 200 -4.90 -22.92 15.88
C THR A 200 -6.03 -23.18 14.87
N LEU A 201 -5.91 -22.67 13.64
CA LEU A 201 -6.94 -22.74 12.62
C LEU A 201 -6.68 -23.76 11.51
N HIS A 202 -5.43 -24.17 11.27
CA HIS A 202 -5.09 -25.09 10.18
C HIS A 202 -6.04 -26.28 10.08
N ALA A 203 -6.25 -27.01 11.18
CA ALA A 203 -7.13 -28.17 11.16
C ALA A 203 -8.60 -27.85 10.87
N LYS A 204 -9.10 -26.71 11.35
CA LYS A 204 -10.50 -26.28 11.15
C LYS A 204 -10.76 -25.77 9.73
N LEU A 205 -9.76 -25.13 9.13
CA LEU A 205 -9.87 -24.52 7.80
C LEU A 205 -9.52 -25.48 6.67
N LYS A 206 -8.65 -26.47 6.90
CA LYS A 206 -8.14 -27.36 5.85
C LYS A 206 -8.71 -28.77 5.91
N HIS A 207 -9.19 -29.21 7.08
CA HIS A 207 -9.68 -30.58 7.27
C HIS A 207 -11.15 -30.53 7.67
N ASN A 208 -12.01 -31.22 6.92
CA ASN A 208 -13.36 -31.52 7.37
C ASN A 208 -13.26 -32.57 8.48
N MET A 209 -12.95 -32.13 9.70
CA MET A 209 -12.96 -33.02 10.84
C MET A 209 -14.41 -33.43 11.11
N SER A 210 -14.79 -34.60 10.60
CA SER A 210 -16.01 -35.29 10.99
C SER A 210 -15.92 -35.53 12.50
N SER A 211 -16.74 -34.85 13.29
CA SER A 211 -16.88 -35.22 14.69
C SER A 211 -17.40 -36.65 14.73
N HIS A 212 -16.52 -37.63 14.96
CA HIS A 212 -16.88 -39.03 15.24
C HIS A 212 -17.52 -39.19 16.64
N SER A 213 -17.97 -38.10 17.25
CA SER A 213 -18.89 -38.15 18.38
C SER A 213 -20.29 -37.88 17.85
N ASN A 214 -21.25 -38.72 18.25
CA ASN A 214 -22.69 -38.67 17.93
C ASN A 214 -23.43 -37.36 18.37
N GLY A 215 -22.75 -36.22 18.41
CA GLY A 215 -23.33 -34.92 18.66
C GLY A 215 -23.38 -34.10 17.37
N LYS A 216 -24.53 -33.46 17.14
CA LYS A 216 -24.76 -32.38 16.15
C LYS A 216 -23.85 -31.16 16.41
N GLY A 217 -22.54 -31.33 16.43
CA GLY A 217 -21.59 -30.23 16.41
C GLY A 217 -21.61 -29.65 15.01
N SER A 218 -22.39 -28.60 14.78
CA SER A 218 -22.34 -27.87 13.52
C SER A 218 -20.91 -27.40 13.32
N ASN A 219 -20.23 -27.89 12.28
CA ASN A 219 -18.95 -27.32 11.89
C ASN A 219 -19.20 -25.84 11.55
N LEU A 220 -18.74 -24.96 12.44
CA LEU A 220 -18.86 -23.50 12.27
C LEU A 220 -18.10 -23.01 11.03
N ILE A 221 -17.17 -23.83 10.53
CA ILE A 221 -16.28 -23.57 9.41
C ILE A 221 -16.34 -24.78 8.46
N ASP A 222 -16.60 -24.52 7.18
CA ASP A 222 -16.55 -25.51 6.11
C ASP A 222 -15.18 -25.47 5.42
N ALA A 223 -14.39 -26.54 5.55
CA ALA A 223 -13.01 -26.55 5.04
C ALA A 223 -12.97 -26.57 3.51
N SER A 224 -13.92 -27.26 2.87
CA SER A 224 -14.03 -27.29 1.41
C SER A 224 -14.33 -25.90 0.83
N GLY A 225 -15.23 -25.15 1.47
CA GLY A 225 -15.54 -23.77 1.18
C GLY A 225 -14.33 -22.87 1.37
N PHE A 226 -13.55 -23.06 2.43
CA PHE A 226 -12.32 -22.30 2.65
C PHE A 226 -11.27 -22.56 1.56
N ILE A 227 -11.03 -23.82 1.18
CA ILE A 227 -10.09 -24.17 0.10
C ILE A 227 -10.50 -23.49 -1.21
N ALA A 228 -11.79 -23.53 -1.55
CA ALA A 228 -12.33 -22.87 -2.75
C ALA A 228 -12.22 -21.34 -2.69
N LEU A 229 -12.47 -20.73 -1.52
CA LEU A 229 -12.28 -19.28 -1.32
C LEU A 229 -10.80 -18.90 -1.43
N GLU A 230 -9.89 -19.70 -0.87
CA GLU A 230 -8.45 -19.44 -0.92
C GLU A 230 -7.93 -19.51 -2.36
N ASP A 231 -8.39 -20.49 -3.16
CA ASP A 231 -8.05 -20.57 -4.58
C ASP A 231 -8.59 -19.38 -5.37
N TYR A 232 -9.83 -18.97 -5.09
CA TYR A 232 -10.41 -17.77 -5.69
C TYR A 232 -9.63 -16.50 -5.33
N CYS A 233 -9.31 -16.30 -4.04
CA CYS A 233 -8.49 -15.18 -3.61
C CYS A 233 -7.13 -15.19 -4.30
N PHE A 234 -6.48 -16.35 -4.44
CA PHE A 234 -5.21 -16.46 -5.15
C PHE A 234 -5.35 -16.10 -6.64
N GLN A 235 -6.41 -16.55 -7.32
CA GLN A 235 -6.66 -16.22 -8.73
C GLN A 235 -6.90 -14.72 -8.93
N GLU A 236 -7.75 -14.12 -8.10
CA GLU A 236 -8.12 -12.69 -8.16
C GLU A 236 -7.12 -11.77 -7.43
N GLN A 237 -6.02 -12.32 -6.87
CA GLN A 237 -5.07 -11.61 -6.00
C GLN A 237 -5.73 -10.82 -4.86
N TRP A 238 -6.85 -11.33 -4.33
CA TRP A 238 -7.70 -10.60 -3.40
C TRP A 238 -7.30 -10.82 -1.92
N ASN A 239 -6.23 -10.15 -1.52
CA ASN A 239 -5.67 -10.23 -0.16
C ASN A 239 -6.69 -9.86 0.95
N ALA A 240 -7.54 -8.85 0.72
CA ALA A 240 -8.49 -8.40 1.73
C ALA A 240 -9.59 -9.43 2.04
N LEU A 241 -10.10 -10.15 1.03
CA LEU A 241 -11.07 -11.23 1.23
C LEU A 241 -10.44 -12.41 1.99
N TYR A 242 -9.23 -12.80 1.61
CA TYR A 242 -8.47 -13.82 2.32
C TYR A 242 -8.25 -13.44 3.79
N ALA A 243 -7.83 -12.21 4.05
CA ALA A 243 -7.58 -11.68 5.39
C ALA A 243 -8.82 -11.71 6.27
N ILE A 244 -9.96 -11.15 5.83
CA ILE A 244 -11.17 -11.10 6.65
C ILE A 244 -11.74 -12.50 6.92
N THR A 245 -11.52 -13.44 6.01
CA THR A 245 -11.92 -14.85 6.19
C THR A 245 -11.13 -15.47 7.35
N LEU A 246 -9.80 -15.29 7.37
CA LEU A 246 -8.95 -15.78 8.48
C LEU A 246 -9.27 -15.07 9.80
N ILE A 247 -9.43 -13.75 9.78
CA ILE A 247 -9.79 -12.93 10.95
C ILE A 247 -11.11 -13.42 11.55
N TYR A 248 -12.13 -13.65 10.72
CA TYR A 248 -13.42 -14.15 11.18
C TYR A 248 -13.32 -15.59 11.71
N ALA A 249 -12.54 -16.46 11.08
CA ALA A 249 -12.27 -17.80 11.60
C ALA A 249 -11.61 -17.75 12.99
N GLU A 250 -10.65 -16.84 13.20
CA GLU A 250 -10.03 -16.63 14.52
C GLU A 250 -11.04 -16.14 15.57
N MET A 251 -11.98 -15.27 15.20
CA MET A 251 -13.06 -14.82 16.08
C MET A 251 -14.05 -15.93 16.44
N GLN A 252 -14.35 -16.81 15.50
CA GLN A 252 -15.23 -17.96 15.76
C GLN A 252 -14.52 -19.03 16.60
N ALA A 253 -13.20 -19.16 16.47
CA ALA A 253 -12.39 -20.04 17.31
C ALA A 253 -12.17 -19.50 18.74
N ASP A 254 -12.21 -18.18 18.93
CA ASP A 254 -12.03 -17.52 20.23
C ASP A 254 -13.28 -17.64 21.11
N LYS A 255 -13.24 -18.59 22.06
CA LYS A 255 -14.33 -18.82 23.03
C LYS A 255 -14.57 -17.63 23.96
N THR A 256 -13.56 -16.77 24.18
CA THR A 256 -13.69 -15.59 25.07
C THR A 256 -14.44 -14.45 24.39
N ARG A 257 -14.62 -14.50 23.06
CA ARG A 257 -15.20 -13.45 22.21
C ARG A 257 -14.46 -12.10 22.26
N THR A 258 -13.29 -12.04 22.92
CA THR A 258 -12.49 -10.81 23.04
C THR A 258 -11.94 -10.37 21.69
N LYS A 259 -11.52 -11.29 20.81
CA LYS A 259 -11.04 -10.96 19.46
C LYS A 259 -12.10 -10.24 18.62
N ALA A 260 -13.36 -10.68 18.72
CA ALA A 260 -14.49 -10.06 18.03
C ALA A 260 -14.82 -8.67 18.60
N GLU A 261 -14.81 -8.52 19.92
CA GLU A 261 -14.97 -7.22 20.59
C GLU A 261 -13.86 -6.23 20.18
N TYR A 262 -12.61 -6.69 20.21
CA TYR A 262 -11.44 -5.88 19.86
C TYR A 262 -11.48 -5.43 18.40
N PHE A 263 -11.68 -6.33 17.45
CA PHE A 263 -11.77 -5.95 16.03
C PHE A 263 -12.93 -4.99 15.76
N SER A 264 -14.09 -5.23 16.39
CA SER A 264 -15.24 -4.33 16.26
C SER A 264 -15.04 -2.97 16.94
N SER A 265 -14.03 -2.82 17.80
CA SER A 265 -13.67 -1.56 18.46
C SER A 265 -12.67 -0.69 17.68
N MET A 266 -12.00 -1.25 16.68
CA MET A 266 -10.98 -0.57 15.88
C MET A 266 -11.57 0.55 15.02
N ALA A 267 -10.74 1.24 14.24
CA ALA A 267 -11.25 2.15 13.23
C ALA A 267 -11.98 1.33 12.15
N ARG A 268 -13.24 1.67 11.86
CA ARG A 268 -14.10 0.93 10.92
C ARG A 268 -14.71 1.87 9.90
N VAL A 269 -14.69 1.45 8.64
CA VAL A 269 -15.30 2.15 7.51
C VAL A 269 -15.73 1.12 6.48
N SER A 270 -16.77 1.40 5.70
CA SER A 270 -17.19 0.50 4.63
C SER A 270 -16.17 0.53 3.49
N GLN A 271 -15.84 -0.64 2.95
CA GLN A 271 -14.99 -0.72 1.75
C GLN A 271 -15.64 -0.02 0.55
N LYS A 272 -16.98 0.07 0.47
CA LYS A 272 -17.68 0.84 -0.57
C LYS A 272 -17.32 2.33 -0.51
N VAL A 273 -17.26 2.90 0.69
CA VAL A 273 -16.91 4.32 0.92
C VAL A 273 -15.46 4.60 0.51
N ARG A 274 -14.55 3.71 0.87
CA ARG A 274 -13.14 3.81 0.45
C ARG A 274 -12.97 3.74 -1.06
N TYR A 275 -13.70 2.84 -1.71
CA TYR A 275 -13.65 2.71 -3.16
C TYR A 275 -14.16 3.97 -3.87
N LYS A 276 -15.21 4.62 -3.35
CA LYS A 276 -15.65 5.94 -3.85
C LYS A 276 -14.54 6.99 -3.78
N ALA A 277 -13.69 6.96 -2.73
CA ALA A 277 -12.56 7.87 -2.63
C ALA A 277 -11.47 7.60 -3.67
N ILE A 278 -11.26 6.34 -4.05
CA ILE A 278 -10.37 5.96 -5.16
C ILE A 278 -10.89 6.54 -6.47
N ASN A 279 -12.18 6.36 -6.76
CA ASN A 279 -12.80 6.85 -8.00
C ASN A 279 -12.91 8.38 -8.05
N SER A 280 -13.13 9.03 -6.89
CA SER A 280 -13.11 10.49 -6.77
C SER A 280 -11.71 11.08 -6.92
N SER A 281 -10.69 10.24 -6.92
CA SER A 281 -9.29 10.62 -7.02
C SER A 281 -8.76 10.27 -8.41
N ALA A 282 -9.20 11.04 -9.41
CA ALA A 282 -8.29 11.55 -10.43
C ALA A 282 -7.27 10.53 -10.98
N GLY A 283 -7.68 9.68 -11.91
CA GLY A 283 -6.75 8.88 -12.70
C GLY A 283 -6.72 7.38 -12.46
N SER A 284 -7.86 6.72 -12.22
CA SER A 284 -7.93 5.33 -12.68
C SER A 284 -8.04 5.38 -14.20
N PHE A 285 -6.98 4.98 -14.90
CA PHE A 285 -6.91 4.87 -16.35
C PHE A 285 -8.11 4.09 -16.95
N ASP A 286 -8.72 3.20 -16.15
CA ASP A 286 -9.91 2.41 -16.49
C ASP A 286 -11.18 3.23 -16.78
N THR A 287 -11.26 4.49 -16.34
CA THR A 287 -12.46 5.30 -16.61
C THR A 287 -12.69 5.58 -18.11
N MET A 288 -11.70 5.38 -18.98
CA MET A 288 -11.85 5.58 -20.43
C MET A 288 -12.49 4.41 -21.19
N GLN A 289 -12.68 3.22 -20.59
CA GLN A 289 -13.28 2.06 -21.29
C GLN A 289 -14.71 1.70 -20.84
N GLY A 290 -15.27 2.33 -19.80
CA GLY A 290 -16.64 2.06 -19.37
C GLY A 290 -17.30 3.12 -18.48
N GLY A 291 -16.61 4.23 -18.18
CA GLY A 291 -17.11 5.21 -17.21
C GLY A 291 -17.05 4.71 -15.76
N ALA A 292 -17.04 5.63 -14.80
CA ALA A 292 -16.92 5.31 -13.38
C ALA A 292 -18.05 4.40 -12.85
N LEU A 293 -19.21 4.42 -13.51
CA LEU A 293 -20.36 3.59 -13.15
C LEU A 293 -20.10 2.11 -13.45
N PHE A 294 -19.61 1.79 -14.66
CA PHE A 294 -19.31 0.41 -15.05
C PHE A 294 -18.23 -0.22 -14.15
N VAL A 295 -17.22 0.56 -13.80
CA VAL A 295 -16.17 0.14 -12.87
C VAL A 295 -16.74 -0.17 -11.48
N MET A 296 -17.70 0.63 -10.99
CA MET A 296 -18.37 0.36 -9.72
C MET A 296 -19.26 -0.88 -9.75
N GLU A 297 -20.02 -1.10 -10.83
CA GLU A 297 -20.88 -2.28 -10.99
C GLU A 297 -20.06 -3.57 -11.05
N GLN A 298 -18.96 -3.58 -11.83
CA GLN A 298 -18.03 -4.71 -11.87
C GLN A 298 -17.42 -5.00 -10.50
N GLN A 299 -17.01 -3.95 -9.77
CA GLN A 299 -16.45 -4.10 -8.45
C GLN A 299 -17.48 -4.64 -7.44
N GLU A 300 -18.73 -4.22 -7.54
CA GLU A 300 -19.81 -4.71 -6.69
C GLU A 300 -20.17 -6.17 -7.00
N ALA A 301 -20.12 -6.58 -8.27
CA ALA A 301 -20.26 -8.00 -8.64
C ALA A 301 -19.16 -8.86 -7.98
N LEU A 302 -17.90 -8.41 -8.04
CA LEU A 302 -16.78 -9.08 -7.38
C LEU A 302 -16.99 -9.19 -5.86
N TRP A 303 -17.47 -8.11 -5.22
CA TRP A 303 -17.82 -8.10 -3.79
C TRP A 303 -18.91 -9.09 -3.42
N ASN A 304 -19.97 -9.16 -4.23
CA ASN A 304 -21.05 -10.11 -4.02
C ASN A 304 -20.55 -11.56 -4.17
N GLU A 305 -19.75 -11.86 -5.20
CA GLU A 305 -19.17 -13.20 -5.37
C GLU A 305 -18.27 -13.58 -4.18
N GLY A 306 -17.40 -12.67 -3.75
CA GLY A 306 -16.56 -12.87 -2.57
C GLY A 306 -17.38 -13.13 -1.30
N TYR A 307 -18.47 -12.39 -1.11
CA TYR A 307 -19.39 -12.58 0.01
C TYR A 307 -20.08 -13.95 -0.03
N GLN A 308 -20.54 -14.40 -1.19
CA GLN A 308 -21.14 -15.73 -1.34
C GLN A 308 -20.13 -16.85 -1.01
N LYS A 309 -18.86 -16.71 -1.43
CA LYS A 309 -17.81 -17.66 -1.04
C LYS A 309 -17.53 -17.61 0.46
N PHE A 310 -17.51 -16.41 1.07
CA PHE A 310 -17.35 -16.26 2.52
C PHE A 310 -18.48 -16.97 3.30
N LEU A 311 -19.73 -16.84 2.86
CA LEU A 311 -20.86 -17.55 3.47
C LEU A 311 -20.78 -19.08 3.28
N LYS A 312 -20.16 -19.56 2.20
CA LYS A 312 -19.86 -21.00 2.05
C LYS A 312 -18.85 -21.49 3.08
N VAL A 313 -17.85 -20.66 3.45
CA VAL A 313 -16.91 -20.98 4.54
C VAL A 313 -17.61 -20.98 5.89
N PHE A 314 -18.54 -20.05 6.11
CA PHE A 314 -19.24 -19.88 7.38
C PHE A 314 -20.77 -19.93 7.18
N PRO A 315 -21.37 -21.14 7.04
CA PRO A 315 -22.80 -21.27 6.76
C PRO A 315 -23.72 -20.57 7.79
N SER A 316 -23.28 -20.48 9.05
CA SER A 316 -24.02 -19.81 10.13
C SER A 316 -23.79 -18.28 10.21
N ALA A 317 -23.00 -17.70 9.30
CA ALA A 317 -22.66 -16.28 9.34
C ALA A 317 -23.70 -15.35 8.72
N HIS A 318 -24.69 -15.87 7.98
CA HIS A 318 -25.67 -15.06 7.25
C HIS A 318 -26.34 -13.98 8.12
N ASP A 319 -26.74 -14.34 9.34
CA ASP A 319 -27.41 -13.42 10.27
C ASP A 319 -26.44 -12.52 11.04
N GLN A 320 -25.21 -13.00 11.27
CA GLN A 320 -24.19 -12.28 12.06
C GLN A 320 -23.39 -11.29 11.22
N VAL A 321 -23.23 -11.59 9.93
CA VAL A 321 -22.42 -10.83 8.98
C VAL A 321 -23.27 -10.62 7.72
N PRO A 322 -24.26 -9.70 7.77
CA PRO A 322 -24.91 -9.22 6.54
C PRO A 322 -23.87 -8.59 5.62
N PHE A 323 -24.23 -8.40 4.34
CA PHE A 323 -23.30 -7.87 3.34
C PHE A 323 -22.68 -6.53 3.74
N GLU A 324 -23.45 -5.65 4.41
CA GLU A 324 -22.96 -4.38 4.93
C GLU A 324 -21.87 -4.56 5.97
N GLU A 325 -22.03 -5.52 6.89
CA GLU A 325 -21.01 -5.83 7.90
C GLU A 325 -19.78 -6.48 7.26
N PHE A 326 -19.95 -7.34 6.25
CA PHE A 326 -18.84 -7.87 5.46
C PHE A 326 -18.01 -6.75 4.81
N MET A 327 -18.67 -5.75 4.23
CA MET A 327 -18.01 -4.58 3.66
C MET A 327 -17.32 -3.71 4.72
N MET A 328 -17.89 -3.62 5.93
CA MET A 328 -17.26 -2.96 7.07
C MET A 328 -16.04 -3.72 7.58
N MET A 329 -16.09 -5.05 7.67
CA MET A 329 -14.95 -5.90 8.04
C MET A 329 -13.79 -5.72 7.05
N MET A 330 -14.09 -5.70 5.76
CA MET A 330 -13.08 -5.49 4.71
C MET A 330 -12.42 -4.11 4.83
N GLY A 331 -13.21 -3.06 5.01
CA GLY A 331 -12.66 -1.72 5.19
C GLY A 331 -11.88 -1.56 6.49
N THR A 332 -12.31 -2.23 7.58
CA THR A 332 -11.62 -2.32 8.87
C THR A 332 -10.25 -2.97 8.72
N TYR A 333 -10.14 -4.14 8.09
CA TYR A 333 -8.85 -4.76 7.80
C TYR A 333 -7.96 -3.82 7.00
N ASN A 334 -8.49 -3.26 5.92
CA ASN A 334 -7.70 -2.44 5.01
C ASN A 334 -7.20 -1.10 5.63
N ILE A 335 -7.80 -0.57 6.72
CA ILE A 335 -7.29 0.65 7.40
C ILE A 335 -6.49 0.35 8.66
N ASN A 336 -6.58 -0.85 9.26
CA ASN A 336 -5.84 -1.17 10.48
C ASN A 336 -4.64 -2.09 10.24
N ASN A 337 -4.54 -2.73 9.06
CA ASN A 337 -3.42 -3.63 8.78
C ASN A 337 -2.10 -2.87 8.68
N LEU A 338 -1.05 -3.48 9.23
CA LEU A 338 0.35 -3.11 9.11
C LEU A 338 1.12 -4.38 8.75
N ASP A 339 1.62 -4.45 7.51
CA ASP A 339 2.42 -5.57 6.99
C ASP A 339 1.76 -6.95 7.23
N SER A 340 0.48 -7.07 6.86
CA SER A 340 -0.36 -8.28 7.03
C SER A 340 -0.67 -8.66 8.49
N CYS A 341 -0.39 -7.78 9.44
CA CYS A 341 -0.76 -7.93 10.85
C CYS A 341 -1.78 -6.87 11.26
N ILE A 342 -2.61 -7.18 12.25
CA ILE A 342 -3.38 -6.19 13.00
C ILE A 342 -2.90 -6.21 14.44
N PHE A 343 -2.63 -5.04 15.01
CA PHE A 343 -2.13 -4.89 16.39
C PHE A 343 -3.14 -4.12 17.23
N LEU A 344 -3.46 -4.62 18.42
CA LEU A 344 -4.54 -4.06 19.23
C LEU A 344 -4.28 -2.61 19.64
N THR A 345 -3.07 -2.30 20.12
CA THR A 345 -2.72 -0.97 20.61
C THR A 345 -2.25 -0.07 19.47
N GLN A 346 -1.30 -0.52 18.63
CA GLN A 346 -0.70 0.29 17.57
C GLN A 346 -1.73 0.80 16.56
N SER A 347 -2.79 0.04 16.25
CA SER A 347 -3.86 0.51 15.34
C SER A 347 -4.61 1.76 15.84
N HIS A 348 -4.36 2.22 17.08
CA HIS A 348 -4.92 3.47 17.63
C HIS A 348 -3.96 4.67 17.55
N LEU A 349 -2.74 4.50 17.02
CA LEU A 349 -1.85 5.62 16.73
C LEU A 349 -2.38 6.42 15.54
N ASN A 350 -2.67 7.70 15.75
CA ASN A 350 -3.08 8.60 14.69
C ASN A 350 -1.89 9.08 13.83
N HIS A 351 -2.20 9.57 12.64
CA HIS A 351 -1.20 10.09 11.71
C HIS A 351 -0.56 11.42 12.12
N SER A 352 0.74 11.59 11.89
CA SER A 352 1.37 12.90 11.69
C SER A 352 2.47 12.78 10.65
N CYS A 353 2.60 13.76 9.74
CA CYS A 353 3.76 13.80 8.82
C CYS A 353 5.08 14.11 9.54
N HIS A 354 5.01 14.47 10.83
CA HIS A 354 6.13 14.59 11.75
C HIS A 354 5.76 13.84 13.04
N PRO A 355 5.85 12.50 13.03
CA PRO A 355 5.42 11.67 14.16
C PRO A 355 6.36 11.82 15.35
N ASN A 356 5.87 11.48 16.54
CA ASN A 356 6.67 11.41 17.76
C ASN A 356 6.96 9.97 18.21
N THR A 357 6.44 8.97 17.51
CA THR A 357 6.77 7.55 17.71
C THR A 357 7.45 6.95 16.49
N ASP A 358 8.33 5.99 16.73
CA ASP A 358 8.92 5.10 15.73
C ASP A 358 8.40 3.67 15.96
N VAL A 359 7.90 3.05 14.90
CA VAL A 359 7.20 1.75 14.95
C VAL A 359 8.03 0.73 14.19
N GLN A 360 8.59 -0.23 14.90
CA GLN A 360 9.51 -1.23 14.37
C GLN A 360 8.86 -2.62 14.42
N ALA A 361 8.58 -3.19 13.24
CA ALA A 361 8.17 -4.58 13.13
C ALA A 361 9.38 -5.53 13.30
N SER A 362 9.14 -6.75 13.74
CA SER A 362 10.21 -7.74 13.89
C SER A 362 10.79 -8.15 12.54
N THR A 363 12.10 -7.97 12.35
CA THR A 363 12.83 -8.42 11.16
C THR A 363 13.10 -9.93 11.18
N ALA A 364 13.13 -10.55 12.36
CA ALA A 364 13.47 -11.97 12.52
C ALA A 364 12.31 -12.92 12.21
N SER A 365 11.07 -12.48 12.50
CA SER A 365 9.86 -13.27 12.26
C SER A 365 8.69 -12.37 11.88
N ARG A 366 7.95 -12.74 10.82
CA ARG A 366 6.71 -12.07 10.42
C ARG A 366 5.62 -12.10 11.49
N THR A 367 5.75 -12.99 12.48
CA THR A 367 4.82 -13.14 13.60
C THR A 367 5.43 -12.62 14.91
N GLY A 368 6.59 -11.98 14.83
CA GLY A 368 7.29 -11.42 15.97
C GLY A 368 6.58 -10.18 16.52
N PRO A 369 6.98 -9.75 17.73
CA PRO A 369 6.38 -8.58 18.34
C PRO A 369 6.79 -7.30 17.60
N LEU A 370 5.88 -6.34 17.58
CA LEU A 370 6.10 -4.96 17.16
C LEU A 370 6.55 -4.14 18.38
N LYS A 371 7.54 -3.28 18.19
CA LYS A 371 8.07 -2.38 19.21
C LYS A 371 7.79 -0.94 18.83
N VAL A 372 7.34 -0.14 19.79
CA VAL A 372 7.11 1.29 19.59
C VAL A 372 8.03 2.10 20.49
N PHE A 373 8.88 2.92 19.89
CA PHE A 373 9.84 3.79 20.57
C PHE A 373 9.44 5.26 20.44
N ALA A 374 9.91 6.10 21.36
CA ALA A 374 9.78 7.54 21.25
C ALA A 374 10.82 8.11 20.27
N ALA A 375 10.39 8.76 19.18
CA ALA A 375 11.28 9.39 18.20
C ALA A 375 11.86 10.73 18.70
N ARG A 376 11.23 11.34 19.71
CA ARG A 376 11.68 12.54 20.44
C ARG A 376 11.14 12.50 21.86
N ASP A 377 11.50 13.48 22.70
CA ASP A 377 10.85 13.65 23.99
C ASP A 377 9.35 13.96 23.82
N ILE A 378 8.53 13.28 24.62
CA ILE A 378 7.06 13.37 24.59
C ILE A 378 6.58 13.81 25.97
N LYS A 379 5.78 14.88 26.02
CA LYS A 379 5.23 15.38 27.29
C LYS A 379 4.05 14.52 27.75
N ALA A 380 3.82 14.46 29.06
CA ALA A 380 2.59 13.88 29.58
C ALA A 380 1.36 14.57 28.98
N GLY A 381 0.38 13.80 28.54
CA GLY A 381 -0.82 14.30 27.87
C GLY A 381 -0.66 14.58 26.37
N GLU A 382 0.54 14.43 25.79
CA GLU A 382 0.74 14.58 24.35
C GLU A 382 0.21 13.36 23.58
N GLU A 383 -0.35 13.59 22.39
CA GLU A 383 -0.84 12.51 21.50
C GLU A 383 0.33 11.75 20.88
N LEU A 384 0.30 10.42 20.96
CA LEU A 384 1.24 9.53 20.29
C LEU A 384 0.81 9.37 18.82
N THR A 385 1.74 9.61 17.91
CA THR A 385 1.46 9.63 16.46
C THR A 385 2.53 8.89 15.67
N THR A 386 2.12 8.27 14.57
CA THR A 386 2.98 7.61 13.59
C THR A 386 2.75 8.20 12.18
N SER A 387 3.63 7.92 11.21
CA SER A 387 3.35 8.28 9.82
C SER A 387 2.63 7.14 9.11
N TYR A 388 1.60 7.46 8.32
CA TYR A 388 0.86 6.50 7.49
C TYR A 388 1.33 6.51 6.03
N VAL A 389 2.14 7.51 5.69
CA VAL A 389 2.64 7.77 4.34
C VAL A 389 4.15 7.84 4.37
N ASN A 390 4.77 7.69 3.21
CA ASN A 390 6.21 7.83 3.08
C ASN A 390 6.63 9.27 3.46
N PRO A 391 7.54 9.46 4.43
CA PRO A 391 7.99 10.78 4.83
C PRO A 391 8.76 11.53 3.74
N SER A 392 9.25 10.86 2.68
CA SER A 392 9.93 11.50 1.54
C SER A 392 8.96 12.11 0.51
N HIS A 393 7.67 11.75 0.55
CA HIS A 393 6.66 12.30 -0.36
C HIS A 393 6.47 13.81 -0.15
N THR A 394 6.17 14.53 -1.24
CA THR A 394 5.83 15.96 -1.19
C THR A 394 4.54 16.21 -0.41
N LEU A 395 4.28 17.45 0.00
CA LEU A 395 3.02 17.82 0.67
C LEU A 395 1.79 17.32 -0.09
N HIS A 396 1.78 17.53 -1.40
CA HIS A 396 0.67 17.16 -2.28
C HIS A 396 0.49 15.63 -2.34
N GLN A 397 1.58 14.89 -2.54
CA GLN A 397 1.57 13.43 -2.56
C GLN A 397 1.06 12.85 -1.23
N ARG A 398 1.58 13.35 -0.09
CA ARG A 398 1.12 12.91 1.24
C ARG A 398 -0.36 13.20 1.46
N GLN A 399 -0.83 14.41 1.13
CA GLN A 399 -2.25 14.75 1.29
C GLN A 399 -3.16 13.93 0.38
N ARG A 400 -2.74 13.67 -0.87
CA ARG A 400 -3.47 12.77 -1.79
C ARG A 400 -3.56 11.37 -1.20
N GLU A 401 -2.43 10.78 -0.80
CA GLU A 401 -2.39 9.42 -0.25
C GLU A 401 -3.24 9.28 1.02
N LEU A 402 -3.12 10.23 1.96
CA LEU A 402 -3.95 10.29 3.16
C LEU A 402 -5.43 10.44 2.84
N ARG A 403 -5.78 11.29 1.89
CA ARG A 403 -7.17 11.49 1.51
C ARG A 403 -7.79 10.23 0.92
N VAL A 404 -7.08 9.54 0.03
CA VAL A 404 -7.67 8.38 -0.65
C VAL A 404 -7.68 7.12 0.21
N ASN A 405 -6.59 6.85 0.92
CA ASN A 405 -6.43 5.59 1.64
C ASN A 405 -6.96 5.68 3.07
N TRP A 406 -6.97 6.89 3.66
CA TRP A 406 -7.32 7.14 5.06
C TRP A 406 -8.47 8.13 5.25
N GLY A 407 -8.95 8.77 4.19
CA GLY A 407 -10.16 9.58 4.20
C GLY A 407 -10.03 10.97 4.80
N PHE A 408 -8.83 11.45 5.15
CA PHE A 408 -8.64 12.78 5.73
C PHE A 408 -7.52 13.58 5.05
N ILE A 409 -7.54 14.89 5.24
CA ILE A 409 -6.45 15.79 4.83
C ILE A 409 -5.64 16.17 6.07
N CYS A 410 -4.34 15.88 6.06
CA CYS A 410 -3.47 16.18 7.20
C CYS A 410 -3.22 17.68 7.36
N SER A 411 -3.41 18.17 8.59
CA SER A 411 -3.16 19.56 8.99
C SER A 411 -2.10 19.66 10.11
N CYS A 412 -1.14 18.72 10.17
CA CYS A 412 -0.06 18.77 11.16
C CYS A 412 0.90 19.95 10.90
N GLN A 413 1.79 20.22 11.85
CA GLN A 413 2.69 21.37 11.78
C GLN A 413 3.57 21.36 10.51
N ARG A 414 4.15 20.21 10.16
CA ARG A 414 4.92 20.03 8.91
C ARG A 414 4.11 20.40 7.67
N CYS A 415 2.85 19.94 7.56
CA CYS A 415 2.01 20.29 6.42
C CYS A 415 1.69 21.79 6.36
N LYS A 416 1.44 22.44 7.51
CA LYS A 416 1.21 23.88 7.59
C LYS A 416 2.43 24.68 7.16
N ASP A 417 3.62 24.27 7.59
CA ASP A 417 4.87 24.97 7.28
C ASP A 417 5.26 24.80 5.81
N GLU A 418 5.16 23.58 5.26
CA GLU A 418 5.39 23.32 3.83
C GLU A 418 4.37 24.08 2.93
N ALA A 419 3.11 24.21 3.36
CA ALA A 419 2.11 24.99 2.63
C ALA A 419 2.46 26.48 2.61
N LYS A 420 2.89 27.05 3.76
CA LYS A 420 3.32 28.46 3.85
C LYS A 420 4.52 28.73 2.96
N GLU A 421 5.49 27.82 2.92
CA GLU A 421 6.67 27.92 2.06
C GLU A 421 6.27 27.93 0.58
N HIS A 422 5.31 27.08 0.17
CA HIS A 422 4.78 27.08 -1.20
C HIS A 422 4.10 28.40 -1.59
N HIS A 423 3.34 28.99 -0.67
CA HIS A 423 2.72 30.29 -0.88
C HIS A 423 3.75 31.42 -1.01
N ARG A 424 4.81 31.42 -0.19
CA ARG A 424 5.90 32.41 -0.29
C ARG A 424 6.60 32.39 -1.64
N ARG A 425 6.91 31.20 -2.16
CA ARG A 425 7.54 31.03 -3.49
C ARG A 425 6.63 31.48 -4.64
N LYS A 426 5.31 31.35 -4.49
CA LYS A 426 4.34 31.86 -5.48
C LYS A 426 4.32 33.40 -5.50
N SER A 427 4.42 34.05 -4.34
CA SER A 427 4.42 35.51 -4.25
C SER A 427 5.73 36.13 -4.73
N SER A 428 6.90 35.53 -4.45
CA SER A 428 8.19 36.06 -4.87
C SER A 428 8.41 36.02 -6.39
N ASN A 429 7.90 34.97 -7.06
CA ASN A 429 7.99 34.87 -8.52
C ASN A 429 7.08 35.85 -9.29
N GLY A 430 6.18 36.55 -8.61
CA GLY A 430 5.31 37.56 -9.22
C GLY A 430 5.89 38.98 -9.26
N MET A 431 6.97 39.26 -8.52
CA MET A 431 7.51 40.63 -8.36
C MET A 431 9.01 40.78 -8.65
N GLY A 432 9.72 39.71 -9.05
CA GLY A 432 11.20 39.68 -9.08
C GLY A 432 11.88 39.31 -10.40
N ALA A 433 11.23 39.46 -11.56
CA ALA A 433 11.87 39.18 -12.87
C ALA A 433 12.89 40.26 -13.31
N LYS A 434 13.53 40.98 -12.37
CA LYS A 434 14.57 41.97 -12.65
C LYS A 434 15.81 41.66 -11.82
N GLU A 435 16.89 41.41 -12.55
CA GLU A 435 18.29 41.31 -12.11
C GLU A 435 18.69 40.06 -11.32
N VAL A 436 19.25 39.08 -12.05
CA VAL A 436 20.22 38.13 -11.48
C VAL A 436 21.43 38.97 -11.04
N PRO A 437 21.81 38.98 -9.74
CA PRO A 437 23.00 39.71 -9.28
C PRO A 437 24.22 39.26 -10.10
N SER A 438 25.01 40.23 -10.60
CA SER A 438 26.23 40.00 -11.40
C SER A 438 27.13 38.91 -10.82
N ASN A 439 27.21 38.85 -9.49
CA ASN A 439 28.04 37.92 -8.73
C ASN A 439 27.62 36.45 -8.91
N ILE A 440 26.32 36.16 -9.11
CA ILE A 440 25.85 34.78 -9.37
C ILE A 440 26.18 34.36 -10.79
N ARG A 441 26.13 35.31 -11.75
CA ARG A 441 26.47 35.06 -13.15
C ARG A 441 27.96 34.83 -13.34
N GLU A 442 28.78 35.51 -12.53
CA GLU A 442 30.23 35.35 -12.47
C GLU A 442 30.61 34.02 -11.80
N MET A 443 30.02 33.67 -10.66
CA MET A 443 30.18 32.34 -10.04
C MET A 443 29.80 31.18 -10.98
N LEU A 444 28.68 31.30 -11.71
CA LEU A 444 28.25 30.27 -12.66
C LEU A 444 29.20 30.18 -13.88
N LYS A 445 29.80 31.31 -14.30
CA LYS A 445 30.84 31.32 -15.33
C LYS A 445 32.12 30.67 -14.83
N ASP A 446 32.56 30.98 -13.61
CA ASP A 446 33.77 30.41 -13.01
C ASP A 446 33.62 28.90 -12.79
N THR A 447 32.45 28.48 -12.30
CA THR A 447 32.13 27.06 -12.10
C THR A 447 32.09 26.31 -13.45
N LYS A 448 31.51 26.92 -14.50
CA LYS A 448 31.48 26.34 -15.85
C LYS A 448 32.87 26.30 -16.50
N SER A 449 33.75 27.25 -16.17
CA SER A 449 35.14 27.30 -16.63
C SER A 449 36.02 26.28 -15.90
N ALA A 450 35.72 25.99 -14.63
CA ALA A 450 36.45 25.03 -13.80
C ALA A 450 36.07 23.57 -14.06
N ILE A 451 34.81 23.30 -14.45
CA ILE A 451 34.29 21.93 -14.57
C ILE A 451 34.40 21.36 -15.99
N GLY A 452 34.66 22.20 -17.01
CA GLY A 452 34.65 21.78 -18.42
C GLY A 452 33.28 21.18 -18.82
N ASN A 453 33.14 20.71 -20.06
CA ASN A 453 31.90 20.04 -20.51
C ASN A 453 31.72 18.61 -19.93
N SER A 454 32.37 18.28 -18.81
CA SER A 454 32.23 16.98 -18.15
C SER A 454 30.92 16.95 -17.35
N GLU A 455 30.03 16.01 -17.66
CA GLU A 455 28.89 15.69 -16.82
C GLU A 455 29.36 15.35 -15.39
N ILE A 456 28.77 16.02 -14.39
CA ILE A 456 28.99 15.68 -12.99
C ILE A 456 28.16 14.44 -12.70
N GLU A 457 28.80 13.27 -12.73
CA GLU A 457 28.17 12.02 -12.31
C GLU A 457 28.04 12.05 -10.77
N LEU A 458 26.83 12.34 -10.27
CA LEU A 458 26.52 12.28 -8.84
C LEU A 458 26.28 10.82 -8.45
N GLU A 459 27.21 10.23 -7.69
CA GLU A 459 27.05 8.88 -7.14
C GLU A 459 25.75 8.77 -6.31
N ILE A 460 24.93 7.78 -6.64
CA ILE A 460 23.70 7.46 -5.93
C ILE A 460 24.07 6.88 -4.56
N PRO A 461 23.63 7.47 -3.42
CA PRO A 461 23.92 6.91 -2.10
C PRO A 461 23.32 5.51 -1.96
N THR A 462 24.18 4.51 -1.76
CA THR A 462 23.82 3.12 -1.47
C THR A 462 23.32 2.98 -0.02
N VAL A 463 22.13 3.48 0.28
CA VAL A 463 21.49 3.24 1.58
C VAL A 463 20.85 1.85 1.57
N GLN A 464 21.65 0.85 1.96
CA GLN A 464 21.18 -0.46 2.40
C GLN A 464 20.58 -0.34 3.81
N GLY A 465 19.25 -0.43 3.95
CA GLY A 465 18.60 -0.57 5.26
C GLY A 465 17.27 0.15 5.38
N GLY A 466 16.18 -0.55 5.06
CA GLY A 466 14.81 -0.08 5.30
C GLY A 466 13.84 -0.67 4.29
N GLU A 467 13.25 -1.83 4.62
CA GLU A 467 12.15 -2.39 3.83
C GLU A 467 11.08 -1.32 3.62
N ARG A 468 10.87 -0.99 2.34
CA ARG A 468 9.96 0.02 1.85
C ARG A 468 8.53 -0.39 2.23
N ARG A 469 7.85 0.41 3.06
CA ARG A 469 6.40 0.27 3.25
C ARG A 469 5.73 0.36 1.87
N LYS A 470 5.15 -0.75 1.41
CA LYS A 470 4.29 -0.75 0.25
C LYS A 470 3.03 0.02 0.65
N SER A 471 2.85 1.21 0.08
CA SER A 471 1.52 1.84 0.10
C SER A 471 0.54 0.83 -0.50
N VAL A 472 -0.68 0.75 0.04
CA VAL A 472 -1.74 -0.19 -0.38
C VAL A 472 -2.33 0.19 -1.76
N ARG A 473 -1.46 0.55 -2.70
CA ARG A 473 -1.70 0.88 -4.10
C ARG A 473 -0.52 0.35 -4.90
N PHE A 474 -0.81 -0.29 -6.03
CA PHE A 474 0.06 -1.05 -6.94
C PHE A 474 0.10 -2.57 -6.70
N ASP A 475 -1.00 -3.25 -7.02
CA ASP A 475 -0.95 -4.50 -7.79
C ASP A 475 -1.42 -4.14 -9.22
N GLU A 476 -0.50 -3.64 -10.04
CA GLU A 476 -0.70 -3.49 -11.49
C GLU A 476 -0.45 -4.84 -12.16
N HIS A 477 -1.50 -5.47 -12.69
CA HIS A 477 -1.35 -6.56 -13.65
C HIS A 477 -1.11 -5.97 -15.04
N VAL A 478 0.08 -6.23 -15.59
CA VAL A 478 0.26 -6.41 -17.03
C VAL A 478 1.05 -7.71 -17.20
N ILE A 479 0.36 -8.80 -17.54
CA ILE A 479 0.98 -10.00 -18.09
C ILE A 479 0.39 -10.18 -19.48
N SER A 480 1.23 -9.98 -20.50
CA SER A 480 0.96 -10.47 -21.85
C SER A 480 1.07 -12.00 -21.85
N VAL A 481 0.02 -12.70 -22.27
CA VAL A 481 0.12 -14.11 -22.65
C VAL A 481 0.36 -14.13 -24.15
N ASN A 482 1.58 -14.48 -24.57
CA ASN A 482 1.85 -14.86 -25.95
C ASN A 482 1.14 -16.20 -26.23
N GLN A 483 0.42 -16.26 -27.36
CA GLN A 483 0.21 -17.52 -28.07
C GLN A 483 1.49 -17.93 -28.80
#